data_AF-A0A922XBT5-F1
#
_entry.id   AF-A0A922XBT5-F1
#
_cell.length_a   1.000
_cell.length_b   1.000
_cell.length_c   1.000
_cell.angle_alpha   90.00
_cell.angle_beta   90.00
_cell.angle_gamma   90.00
#
_symmetry.space_group_name_H-M   'P 1'
#
loop_
_entity.id
_entity.type
_entity.pdbx_description
1 polymer ?
#
loop_
_entity_poly.entity_id
_entity_poly.type
_entity_poly.pdbx_seq_one_letter_code
_entity_poly.pdbx_strand_id
1 'polypeptide(L)' 'QTLTMIASGMTVSEIARELSLSVKTVSEYRARLLVKMKLKTSAELTTYAIRNGLVD' A
#
# COMPACT_ATOMS: atom_id res chain seq x y z
N GLN A 1 6.56 0.55 -4.37
CA GLN A 1 5.51 0.49 -5.40
C GLN A 1 4.14 0.36 -4.77
N THR A 2 3.71 -0.81 -4.26
CA THR A 2 2.37 -0.95 -3.64
C THR A 2 2.16 -0.03 -2.43
N LEU A 3 3.15 0.06 -1.52
CA LEU A 3 3.12 1.00 -0.38
C LEU A 3 2.93 2.45 -0.86
N THR A 4 3.74 2.86 -1.83
CA THR A 4 3.78 4.22 -2.37
C THR A 4 2.42 4.58 -2.98
N MET A 5 1.90 3.73 -3.86
CA MET A 5 0.61 3.93 -4.52
C MET A 5 -0.57 3.97 -3.53
N ILE A 6 -0.58 3.11 -2.50
CA ILE A 6 -1.59 3.17 -1.43
C ILE A 6 -1.50 4.51 -0.70
N ALA A 7 -0.27 4.95 -0.40
CA ALA A 7 -0.05 6.19 0.30
C ALA A 7 -0.33 7.43 -0.55
N SER A 8 -0.25 7.32 -1.88
CA SER A 8 -0.73 8.31 -2.86
C SER A 8 -2.26 8.40 -2.95
N GLY A 9 -3.00 7.57 -2.20
CA GLY A 9 -4.46 7.56 -2.20
C GLY A 9 -5.10 6.61 -3.22
N MET A 10 -4.32 5.82 -3.94
CA MET A 10 -4.88 4.83 -4.87
C MET A 10 -5.53 3.66 -4.12
N THR A 11 -6.67 3.20 -4.62
CA THR A 11 -7.35 2.01 -4.15
C THR A 11 -6.61 0.75 -4.58
N VAL A 12 -6.80 -0.37 -3.85
CA VAL A 12 -6.20 -1.66 -4.20
C VAL A 12 -6.61 -2.16 -5.60
N SER A 13 -7.77 -1.76 -6.10
CA SER A 13 -8.27 -2.10 -7.44
C SER A 13 -7.54 -1.30 -8.53
N GLU A 14 -7.30 -0.01 -8.31
CA GLU A 14 -6.52 0.83 -9.22
C GLU A 14 -5.06 0.35 -9.29
N ILE A 15 -4.47 0.02 -8.15
CA ILE A 15 -3.11 -0.52 -8.08
C ILE A 15 -3.01 -1.86 -8.79
N ALA A 16 -4.02 -2.71 -8.65
CA ALA A 16 -4.09 -3.99 -9.36
C ALA A 16 -4.11 -3.78 -10.88
N ARG A 17 -4.91 -2.82 -11.35
CA ARG A 17 -4.95 -2.45 -12.77
C ARG A 17 -3.62 -1.88 -13.26
N GLU A 18 -3.03 -0.96 -12.51
CA GLU A 18 -1.76 -0.29 -12.85
C GLU A 18 -0.61 -1.30 -12.94
N LEU A 19 -0.55 -2.24 -12.01
CA LEU A 19 0.49 -3.27 -11.98
C LEU A 19 0.17 -4.49 -12.86
N SER A 20 -0.99 -4.51 -13.54
CA SER A 20 -1.49 -5.68 -14.27
C SER A 20 -1.52 -6.96 -13.41
N LEU A 21 -1.89 -6.81 -12.13
CA LEU A 21 -1.98 -7.88 -11.13
C LEU A 21 -3.41 -8.11 -10.70
N SER A 22 -3.68 -9.25 -10.06
CA SER A 22 -4.97 -9.47 -9.42
C SER A 22 -5.12 -8.61 -8.16
N VAL A 23 -6.35 -8.16 -7.87
CA VAL A 23 -6.68 -7.45 -6.63
C VAL A 23 -6.30 -8.27 -5.40
N LYS A 24 -6.44 -9.60 -5.48
CA LYS A 24 -6.00 -10.54 -4.42
C LYS A 24 -4.50 -10.42 -4.16
N THR A 25 -3.68 -10.43 -5.21
CA THR A 25 -2.22 -10.30 -5.12
C THR A 25 -1.82 -9.00 -4.44
N VAL A 26 -2.44 -7.88 -4.84
CA VAL A 26 -2.20 -6.56 -4.22
C VAL A 26 -2.63 -6.55 -2.75
N SER A 27 -3.78 -7.16 -2.43
CA SER A 27 -4.26 -7.29 -1.05
C SER A 27 -3.29 -8.10 -0.17
N GLU A 28 -2.74 -9.20 -0.70
CA GLU A 28 -1.71 -9.98 0.00
C GLU A 28 -0.41 -9.19 0.19
N TYR A 29 0.04 -8.42 -0.80
CA TYR A 29 1.20 -7.54 -0.62
C TYR A 29 0.96 -6.49 0.46
N ARG A 30 -0.24 -5.87 0.48
CA ARG A 30 -0.64 -4.93 1.53
C ARG A 30 -0.63 -5.59 2.90
N ALA A 31 -1.19 -6.79 3.05
CA ALA A 31 -1.20 -7.52 4.32
C ALA A 31 0.21 -7.85 4.80
N ARG A 32 1.09 -8.33 3.91
CA ARG A 32 2.51 -8.59 4.22
C ARG A 32 3.25 -7.31 4.64
N LEU A 33 2.98 -6.19 3.97
CA LEU A 33 3.53 -4.87 4.32
C LEU A 33 3.10 -4.43 5.72
N LEU A 34 1.81 -4.53 6.03
CA LEU A 34 1.26 -4.21 7.35
C LEU A 34 1.94 -5.02 8.45
N VAL A 35 2.05 -6.33 8.28
CA VAL A 35 2.72 -7.21 9.26
C VAL A 35 4.20 -6.83 9.41
N LYS A 36 4.93 -6.64 8.31
CA LYS A 36 6.36 -6.30 8.33
C LYS A 36 6.63 -4.95 9.01
N MET A 37 5.73 -3.99 8.82
CA MET A 37 5.81 -2.64 9.37
C MET A 37 5.19 -2.53 10.77
N LYS A 38 4.58 -3.61 11.29
CA LYS A 38 3.78 -3.63 12.53
C LYS A 38 2.64 -2.60 12.53
N LEU A 39 2.02 -2.41 11.37
CA LEU A 39 0.87 -1.53 11.17
C LEU A 39 -0.39 -2.36 10.99
N LYS A 40 -1.54 -1.81 11.36
CA LYS A 40 -2.85 -2.48 11.33
C LYS A 40 -3.74 -1.98 10.21
N THR A 41 -3.59 -0.73 9.78
CA THR A 41 -4.51 -0.12 8.82
C THR A 41 -3.78 0.52 7.64
N SER A 42 -4.49 0.65 6.52
CA SER A 42 -3.96 1.38 5.35
C SER A 42 -3.76 2.87 5.65
N ALA A 43 -4.54 3.47 6.56
CA ALA A 43 -4.33 4.84 7.02
C ALA A 43 -3.01 5.00 7.80
N GLU A 44 -2.68 4.04 8.66
CA GLU A 44 -1.37 3.98 9.32
C GLU A 44 -0.25 3.78 8.29
N LEU A 45 -0.49 2.98 7.25
CA LEU A 45 0.45 2.76 6.16
C LEU A 45 0.75 4.06 5.39
N THR A 46 -0.29 4.85 5.09
CA THR A 46 -0.18 6.17 4.46
C THR A 46 0.57 7.15 5.37
N THR A 47 0.19 7.22 6.66
CA THR A 47 0.84 8.08 7.64
C THR A 47 2.31 7.73 7.82
N TYR A 48 2.63 6.44 7.85
CA TYR A 48 4.00 5.94 7.89
C TYR A 48 4.78 6.37 6.66
N ALA A 49 4.21 6.22 5.46
CA ALA A 49 4.88 6.57 4.22
C ALA A 49 5.17 8.08 4.12
N ILE A 50 4.24 8.94 4.54
CA ILE A 50 4.44 10.39 4.63
C ILE A 50 5.54 10.73 5.66
N ARG A 51 5.45 10.16 6.87
CA ARG A 51 6.44 10.41 7.94
C ARG A 51 7.87 10.00 7.58
N ASN A 52 8.02 8.96 6.77
CA ASN A 52 9.32 8.46 6.34
C ASN A 52 9.79 9.06 5.00
N GLY A 53 9.05 10.01 4.42
CA GLY A 53 9.39 10.59 3.11
C GLY A 53 9.40 9.56 1.97
N LEU A 54 8.58 8.51 2.08
CA LEU A 54 8.48 7.45 1.08
C LEU A 54 7.53 7.81 -0.06
N VAL A 55 6.77 8.90 0.08
CA VAL A 55 5.83 9.47 -0.89
C VAL A 55 6.16 10.95 -0.96
N ASP A 56 6.28 11.47 -2.17
CA ASP A 56 6.53 12.88 -2.49
C ASP A 56 5.24 13.49 -3.05
#